data_AF-A0A3M1TLV4-F1
#
_entry.id   AF-A0A3M1TLV4-F1
#
_cell.length_a   1.000
_cell.length_b   1.000
_cell.length_c   1.000
_cell.angle_alpha   90.00
_cell.angle_beta   90.00
_cell.angle_gamma   90.00
#
_symmetry.space_group_name_H-M   'P 1'
#
loop_
_entity.id
_entity.type
_entity.pdbx_description
1 polymer ?
#
loop_
_entity_poly.entity_id
_entity_poly.type
_entity_poly.pdbx_seq_one_letter_code
_entity_poly.pdbx_strand_id
1 'polypeptide(L)'
;MVSMVRRLPVFVFLASAAALPAPALAVDAKEFKKKFLATQNSWERRALVSQLDPSDEDSLDLLLKFVLKTQDWYMREAAVQVLSTVYDEGVIGKLTKLKDKDPVICEGVCMAFGLSKNLDRLDYLIEMIGSKKWNVRRAAAIALRTMKDKRAIDALISAWEEEDKFLVWVQILESLETLTRQKNMPTAQDWRDWWTVARDNFEFSDGSDELSEDEKSGEVIKTRARGTNLSMRRRGKGLPLLVLPDYGYEKDYLETYLRNLEDTNQIFYMDLPGVVDFVDPPLQNAPNLPNPYYPLDRIVDAFEELQQDLVKKGVIKEKFALLAHGISCWIAMTYADRHPRSVRRMILIAASSGQKAAGEGINALERRGQELGDLELEHYAQSRIYDQQKGGYKYQPQPGEESAAIDRKAFTVRFADQRDLEIGRIYGPVVEKKVGKQGIARVPRIRRPMGGCFIPEFSLFNLKRVPIPTLVLHGKYSVETSEADARAIAKHYGRNARVITFKRSGQMPFIEENEKFVEGIRRFLGGKKAKKKKKKRKKKR
;
A
#
# COMPACT_ATOMS: atom_id res chain seq x y z
N MET A 1 56.55 4.88 44.72
CA MET A 1 57.04 4.05 43.61
C MET A 1 55.91 3.09 43.24
N VAL A 2 55.58 2.98 41.94
CA VAL A 2 54.59 2.03 41.34
C VAL A 2 53.11 2.39 41.65
N SER A 3 52.13 2.40 40.74
CA SER A 3 52.02 2.35 39.28
C SER A 3 50.57 2.75 38.95
N MET A 4 50.39 3.51 37.87
CA MET A 4 49.11 3.78 37.20
C MET A 4 48.55 2.48 36.60
N VAL A 5 47.29 2.11 36.89
CA VAL A 5 46.50 1.20 36.04
C VAL A 5 45.05 1.66 36.02
N ARG A 6 44.62 2.21 34.87
CA ARG A 6 43.21 2.36 34.50
C ARG A 6 42.64 0.96 34.21
N ARG A 7 41.56 0.57 34.90
CA ARG A 7 40.72 -0.58 34.51
C ARG A 7 39.57 -0.06 33.64
N LEU A 8 39.59 -0.37 32.34
CA LEU A 8 38.38 -0.41 31.51
C LEU A 8 37.61 -1.70 31.80
N PRO A 9 36.26 -1.71 31.76
CA PRO A 9 35.50 -2.94 31.71
C PRO A 9 35.62 -3.55 30.30
N VAL A 10 36.22 -4.73 30.24
CA VAL A 10 36.24 -5.61 29.07
C VAL A 10 34.82 -6.18 28.91
N PHE A 11 34.09 -5.74 27.89
CA PHE A 11 32.96 -6.52 27.37
C PHE A 11 33.55 -7.66 26.53
N VAL A 12 33.48 -8.87 27.07
CA VAL A 12 33.74 -10.10 26.32
C VAL A 12 32.65 -10.23 25.27
N PHE A 13 32.96 -9.90 24.02
CA PHE A 13 32.25 -10.45 22.88
C PHE A 13 32.55 -11.94 22.85
N LEU A 14 31.56 -12.77 23.18
CA LEU A 14 31.54 -14.16 22.77
C LEU A 14 31.57 -14.18 21.24
N ALA A 15 32.76 -14.31 20.67
CA ALA A 15 32.93 -14.74 19.29
C ALA A 15 32.31 -16.13 19.19
N SER A 16 31.09 -16.20 18.65
CA SER A 16 30.54 -17.46 18.16
C SER A 16 31.50 -17.99 17.10
N ALA A 17 32.21 -19.07 17.42
CA ALA A 17 32.94 -19.82 16.42
C ALA A 17 32.00 -20.09 15.25
N ALA A 18 32.37 -19.59 14.07
CA ALA A 18 31.68 -19.93 12.84
C ALA A 18 31.80 -21.45 12.68
N ALA A 19 30.72 -22.17 13.02
CA ALA A 19 30.57 -23.53 12.57
C ALA A 19 30.64 -23.50 11.04
N LEU A 20 31.54 -24.28 10.45
CA LEU A 20 31.44 -24.60 9.03
C LEU A 20 30.00 -25.04 8.77
N PRO A 21 29.30 -24.50 7.75
CA PRO A 21 27.96 -24.94 7.45
C PRO A 21 28.04 -26.45 7.21
N ALA A 22 27.25 -27.21 7.97
CA ALA A 22 27.01 -28.60 7.62
C ALA A 22 26.62 -28.65 6.14
N PRO A 23 27.12 -29.61 5.34
CA PRO A 23 26.71 -29.70 3.94
C PRO A 23 25.19 -29.69 3.90
N ALA A 24 24.62 -28.73 3.17
CA ALA A 24 23.19 -28.57 3.04
C ALA A 24 22.62 -29.93 2.62
N LEU A 25 21.79 -30.53 3.48
CA LEU A 25 21.12 -31.78 3.15
C LEU A 25 20.27 -31.49 1.90
N ALA A 26 20.51 -32.23 0.82
CA ALA A 26 19.74 -32.13 -0.41
C ALA A 26 18.23 -32.14 -0.07
N VAL A 27 17.51 -31.14 -0.54
CA VAL A 27 16.09 -31.00 -0.22
C VAL A 27 15.30 -31.95 -1.10
N ASP A 28 14.62 -32.93 -0.51
CA ASP A 28 13.60 -33.69 -1.23
C ASP A 28 12.40 -32.77 -1.51
N ALA A 29 12.23 -32.39 -2.78
CA ALA A 29 11.15 -31.51 -3.21
C ALA A 29 9.74 -32.06 -2.93
N LYS A 30 9.55 -33.38 -2.88
CA LYS A 30 8.27 -33.99 -2.51
C LYS A 30 8.00 -33.84 -1.02
N GLU A 31 9.00 -34.12 -0.18
CA GLU A 31 8.88 -33.99 1.26
C GLU A 31 8.70 -32.52 1.67
N PHE A 32 9.41 -31.58 1.02
CA PHE A 32 9.19 -30.14 1.20
C PHE A 32 7.72 -29.76 0.93
N LYS A 33 7.18 -30.13 -0.24
CA LYS A 33 5.80 -29.80 -0.62
C LYS A 33 4.80 -30.43 0.35
N LYS A 34 5.04 -31.66 0.79
CA LYS A 34 4.22 -32.34 1.79
C LYS A 34 4.17 -31.56 3.11
N LYS A 35 5.33 -31.17 3.66
CA LYS A 35 5.38 -30.36 4.90
C LYS A 35 4.75 -28.98 4.71
N PHE A 36 5.02 -28.32 3.58
CA PHE A 36 4.49 -27.01 3.25
C PHE A 36 2.96 -27.01 3.18
N LEU A 37 2.37 -28.05 2.59
CA LEU A 37 0.92 -28.19 2.45
C LEU A 37 0.24 -28.72 3.72
N ALA A 38 0.97 -29.39 4.61
CA ALA A 38 0.43 -29.92 5.86
C ALA A 38 0.11 -28.84 6.90
N THR A 39 0.81 -27.71 6.88
CA THR A 39 0.56 -26.61 7.81
C THR A 39 -0.45 -25.59 7.27
N GLN A 40 -1.35 -25.15 8.16
CA GLN A 40 -2.29 -24.04 7.90
C GLN A 40 -1.69 -22.67 8.22
N ASN A 41 -0.57 -22.63 8.95
CA ASN A 41 0.04 -21.40 9.43
C ASN A 41 1.04 -20.84 8.41
N SER A 42 0.84 -19.60 7.97
CA SER A 42 1.74 -18.97 7.00
C SER A 42 3.18 -18.80 7.51
N TRP A 43 3.39 -18.56 8.81
CA TRP A 43 4.73 -18.36 9.36
C TRP A 43 5.55 -19.64 9.32
N GLU A 44 4.93 -20.81 9.52
CA GLU A 44 5.58 -22.12 9.35
C GLU A 44 5.93 -22.39 7.89
N ARG A 45 5.02 -22.10 6.95
CA ARG A 45 5.31 -22.17 5.51
C ARG A 45 6.47 -21.26 5.12
N ARG A 46 6.49 -20.03 5.64
CA ARG A 46 7.58 -19.08 5.41
C ARG A 46 8.90 -19.61 5.98
N ALA A 47 8.89 -20.19 7.17
CA ALA A 47 10.09 -20.78 7.77
C ALA A 47 10.65 -21.93 6.93
N LEU A 48 9.79 -22.75 6.30
CA LEU A 48 10.22 -23.78 5.34
C LEU A 48 10.87 -23.15 4.10
N VAL A 49 10.26 -22.13 3.50
CA VAL A 49 10.83 -21.45 2.32
C VAL A 49 12.19 -20.85 2.65
N SER A 50 12.35 -20.23 3.83
CA SER A 50 13.60 -19.62 4.28
C SER A 50 14.76 -20.61 4.48
N GLN A 51 14.50 -21.91 4.54
CA GLN A 51 15.52 -22.96 4.68
C GLN A 51 16.03 -23.49 3.34
N LEU A 52 15.42 -23.10 2.21
CA LEU A 52 15.85 -23.54 0.89
C LEU A 52 17.21 -22.92 0.53
N ASP A 53 18.13 -23.74 0.02
CA ASP A 53 19.44 -23.29 -0.47
C ASP A 53 19.40 -23.12 -1.99
N PRO A 54 19.51 -21.90 -2.54
CA PRO A 54 19.50 -21.67 -3.99
C PRO A 54 20.61 -22.37 -4.78
N SER A 55 21.67 -22.85 -4.11
CA SER A 55 22.78 -23.59 -4.72
C SER A 55 22.38 -25.02 -5.07
N ASP A 56 21.41 -25.59 -4.35
CA ASP A 56 20.78 -26.87 -4.64
C ASP A 56 19.75 -26.70 -5.77
N GLU A 57 19.79 -27.59 -6.77
CA GLU A 57 18.97 -27.45 -7.98
C GLU A 57 17.48 -27.65 -7.70
N ASP A 58 17.13 -28.59 -6.82
CA ASP A 58 15.75 -28.85 -6.43
C ASP A 58 15.18 -27.69 -5.58
N SER A 59 15.97 -27.15 -4.66
CA SER A 59 15.62 -25.95 -3.89
C SER A 59 15.43 -24.73 -4.78
N LEU A 60 16.32 -24.51 -5.76
CA LEU A 60 16.17 -23.45 -6.74
C LEU A 60 14.90 -23.64 -7.58
N ASP A 61 14.58 -24.88 -7.98
CA ASP A 61 13.34 -25.19 -8.69
C ASP A 61 12.09 -24.90 -7.85
N LEU A 62 12.11 -25.27 -6.57
CA LEU A 62 11.05 -24.96 -5.61
C LEU A 62 10.83 -23.45 -5.49
N LEU A 63 11.90 -22.68 -5.28
CA LEU A 63 11.83 -21.22 -5.18
C LEU A 63 11.23 -20.62 -6.46
N LEU A 64 11.74 -21.00 -7.63
CA LEU A 64 11.38 -20.37 -8.90
C LEU A 64 10.04 -20.85 -9.45
N LYS A 65 9.76 -22.15 -9.43
CA LYS A 65 8.61 -22.76 -10.14
C LYS A 65 7.43 -23.06 -9.23
N PHE A 66 7.65 -23.26 -7.93
CA PHE A 66 6.57 -23.48 -6.97
C PHE A 66 6.26 -22.19 -6.20
N VAL A 67 7.20 -21.67 -5.40
CA VAL A 67 6.93 -20.54 -4.49
C VAL A 67 6.63 -19.27 -5.27
N LEU A 68 7.55 -18.81 -6.12
CA LEU A 68 7.36 -17.59 -6.90
C LEU A 68 6.14 -17.66 -7.83
N LYS A 69 5.82 -18.81 -8.42
CA LYS A 69 4.72 -18.90 -9.39
C LYS A 69 3.35 -19.02 -8.75
N THR A 70 3.20 -19.87 -7.74
CA THR A 70 1.88 -20.33 -7.32
C THR A 70 1.41 -19.76 -6.01
N GLN A 71 2.32 -19.29 -5.15
CA GLN A 71 1.98 -18.85 -3.81
C GLN A 71 1.62 -17.35 -3.76
N ASP A 72 1.02 -16.93 -2.64
CA ASP A 72 0.68 -15.54 -2.36
C ASP A 72 1.93 -14.65 -2.21
N TRP A 73 1.71 -13.33 -2.12
CA TRP A 73 2.77 -12.34 -2.02
C TRP A 73 3.70 -12.59 -0.82
N TYR A 74 3.20 -13.14 0.29
CA TYR A 74 3.97 -13.32 1.51
C TYR A 74 4.96 -14.47 1.37
N MET A 75 4.57 -15.56 0.70
CA MET A 75 5.50 -16.64 0.35
C MET A 75 6.45 -16.24 -0.78
N ARG A 76 5.96 -15.50 -1.78
CA ARG A 76 6.78 -14.98 -2.88
C ARG A 76 7.88 -14.06 -2.37
N GLU A 77 7.57 -13.18 -1.41
CA GLU A 77 8.55 -12.33 -0.76
C GLU A 77 9.61 -13.15 -0.01
N ALA A 78 9.22 -14.24 0.66
CA ALA A 78 10.18 -15.15 1.30
C ALA A 78 11.16 -15.76 0.28
N ALA A 79 10.66 -16.21 -0.89
CA ALA A 79 11.54 -16.68 -1.96
C ALA A 79 12.44 -15.57 -2.51
N VAL A 80 11.95 -14.34 -2.65
CA VAL A 80 12.76 -13.17 -3.02
C VAL A 80 13.88 -12.92 -2.00
N GLN A 81 13.59 -13.03 -0.71
CA GLN A 81 14.59 -12.87 0.36
C GLN A 81 15.68 -13.93 0.26
N VAL A 82 15.31 -15.20 0.08
CA VAL A 82 16.27 -16.30 -0.09
C VAL A 82 17.14 -16.09 -1.35
N LEU A 83 16.53 -15.71 -2.47
CA LEU A 83 17.27 -15.45 -3.71
C LEU A 83 18.17 -14.19 -3.62
N SER A 84 17.87 -13.25 -2.73
CA SER A 84 18.67 -12.02 -2.56
C SER A 84 20.01 -12.25 -1.87
N THR A 85 20.18 -13.38 -1.17
CA THR A 85 21.42 -13.73 -0.46
C THR A 85 22.36 -14.59 -1.30
N VAL A 86 22.08 -14.77 -2.59
CA VAL A 86 22.89 -15.59 -3.49
C VAL A 86 24.13 -14.83 -3.96
N TYR A 87 25.30 -15.41 -3.68
CA TYR A 87 26.60 -14.94 -4.17
C TYR A 87 27.28 -15.92 -5.14
N ASP A 88 26.73 -17.12 -5.32
CA ASP A 88 27.24 -18.10 -6.28
C ASP A 88 27.00 -17.66 -7.73
N GLU A 89 28.08 -17.35 -8.45
CA GLU A 89 28.02 -16.86 -9.83
C GLU A 89 27.39 -17.86 -10.80
N GLY A 90 27.42 -19.16 -10.49
CA GLY A 90 26.72 -20.19 -11.25
C GLY A 90 25.20 -20.04 -11.14
N VAL A 91 24.67 -19.91 -9.93
CA VAL A 91 23.24 -19.69 -9.65
C VAL A 91 22.79 -18.35 -10.24
N ILE A 92 23.55 -17.28 -10.04
CA ILE A 92 23.28 -15.98 -10.65
C ILE A 92 23.27 -16.06 -12.18
N GLY A 93 24.22 -16.78 -12.77
CA GLY A 93 24.27 -17.05 -14.21
C GLY A 93 23.02 -17.81 -14.70
N LYS A 94 22.47 -18.71 -13.88
CA LYS A 94 21.18 -19.37 -14.17
C LYS A 94 20.02 -18.36 -14.09
N LEU A 95 19.95 -17.55 -13.03
CA LEU A 95 18.88 -16.56 -12.81
C LEU A 95 18.83 -15.50 -13.94
N THR A 96 19.97 -14.96 -14.32
CA THR A 96 20.07 -13.93 -15.38
C THR A 96 19.62 -14.45 -16.75
N LYS A 97 19.83 -15.74 -17.04
CA LYS A 97 19.35 -16.40 -18.27
C LYS A 97 17.83 -16.56 -18.32
N LEU A 98 17.10 -16.32 -17.22
CA LEU A 98 15.64 -16.41 -17.18
C LEU A 98 14.93 -15.14 -17.66
N LYS A 99 15.65 -14.07 -18.00
CA LYS A 99 15.11 -12.75 -18.41
C LYS A 99 14.02 -12.76 -19.49
N ASP A 100 14.07 -13.73 -20.41
CA ASP A 100 13.11 -13.88 -21.51
C ASP A 100 12.03 -14.94 -21.25
N LYS A 101 11.98 -15.48 -20.03
CA LYS A 101 11.08 -16.58 -19.64
C LYS A 101 9.81 -16.04 -18.98
N ASP A 102 9.44 -16.63 -17.84
CA ASP A 102 8.19 -16.35 -17.15
C ASP A 102 8.25 -14.96 -16.49
N PRO A 103 7.30 -14.04 -16.76
CA PRO A 103 7.31 -12.69 -16.20
C PRO A 103 7.22 -12.66 -14.68
N VAL A 104 6.61 -13.66 -14.05
CA VAL A 104 6.50 -13.76 -12.59
C VAL A 104 7.86 -14.10 -11.98
N ILE A 105 8.61 -15.01 -12.62
CA ILE A 105 9.97 -15.34 -12.19
C ILE A 105 10.88 -14.13 -12.38
N CYS A 106 10.81 -13.46 -13.53
CA CYS A 106 11.62 -12.27 -13.81
C CYS A 106 11.33 -11.14 -12.81
N GLU A 107 10.06 -10.94 -12.43
CA GLU A 107 9.65 -10.01 -11.39
C GLU A 107 10.32 -10.35 -10.05
N GLY A 108 10.26 -11.61 -9.61
CA GLY A 108 10.92 -12.07 -8.39
C GLY A 108 12.45 -11.90 -8.43
N VAL A 109 13.10 -12.21 -9.55
CA VAL A 109 14.55 -12.04 -9.72
C VAL A 109 14.95 -10.56 -9.68
N CYS A 110 14.19 -9.67 -10.33
CA CYS A 110 14.44 -8.22 -10.24
C CYS A 110 14.37 -7.75 -8.78
N MET A 111 13.33 -8.17 -8.05
CA MET A 111 13.16 -7.81 -6.64
C MET A 111 14.30 -8.38 -5.77
N ALA A 112 14.75 -9.61 -6.02
CA ALA A 112 15.86 -10.23 -5.29
C ALA A 112 17.18 -9.50 -5.54
N PHE A 113 17.47 -9.13 -6.79
CA PHE A 113 18.66 -8.37 -7.16
C PHE A 113 18.64 -6.93 -6.62
N GLY A 114 17.47 -6.29 -6.58
CA GLY A 114 17.33 -5.00 -5.90
C GLY A 114 17.57 -5.11 -4.39
N LEU A 115 17.01 -6.16 -3.75
CA LEU A 115 17.16 -6.38 -2.32
C LEU A 115 18.61 -6.70 -1.91
N SER A 116 19.37 -7.39 -2.77
CA SER A 116 20.78 -7.68 -2.51
C SER A 116 21.67 -6.43 -2.51
N LYS A 117 21.23 -5.35 -3.16
CA LYS A 117 21.99 -4.10 -3.36
C LYS A 117 23.38 -4.31 -3.99
N ASN A 118 23.60 -5.44 -4.66
CA ASN A 118 24.87 -5.75 -5.32
C ASN A 118 24.91 -5.11 -6.71
N LEU A 119 25.83 -4.16 -6.91
CA LEU A 119 26.01 -3.42 -8.17
C LEU A 119 26.37 -4.31 -9.36
N ASP A 120 26.90 -5.51 -9.17
CA ASP A 120 27.15 -6.49 -10.24
C ASP A 120 25.84 -6.95 -10.91
N ARG A 121 24.70 -6.68 -10.29
CA ARG A 121 23.36 -6.98 -10.83
C ARG A 121 22.73 -5.80 -11.56
N LEU A 122 23.37 -4.63 -11.58
CA LEU A 122 22.78 -3.41 -12.12
C LEU A 122 22.46 -3.54 -13.61
N ASP A 123 23.36 -4.10 -14.41
CA ASP A 123 23.18 -4.21 -15.87
C ASP A 123 21.96 -5.08 -16.22
N TYR A 124 21.70 -6.14 -15.44
CA TYR A 124 20.48 -6.94 -15.56
C TYR A 124 19.23 -6.10 -15.28
N LEU A 125 19.24 -5.28 -14.22
CA LEU A 125 18.11 -4.41 -13.88
C LEU A 125 17.87 -3.32 -14.94
N ILE A 126 18.94 -2.73 -15.49
CA ILE A 126 18.88 -1.77 -16.59
C ILE A 126 18.33 -2.44 -17.86
N GLU A 127 18.66 -3.70 -18.13
CA GLU A 127 18.03 -4.43 -19.23
C GLU A 127 16.53 -4.66 -18.96
N MET A 128 16.17 -5.03 -17.73
CA MET A 128 14.81 -5.45 -17.39
C MET A 128 13.80 -4.32 -17.32
N ILE A 129 14.22 -3.08 -17.06
CA ILE A 129 13.34 -1.91 -17.18
C ILE A 129 12.90 -1.67 -18.64
N GLY A 130 13.61 -2.23 -19.62
CA GLY A 130 13.24 -2.26 -21.04
C GLY A 130 12.33 -3.43 -21.46
N SER A 131 11.91 -4.29 -20.52
CA SER A 131 11.13 -5.51 -20.82
C SER A 131 9.82 -5.24 -21.56
N LYS A 132 9.42 -6.20 -22.41
CA LYS A 132 8.08 -6.19 -23.05
C LYS A 132 6.95 -6.37 -22.02
N LYS A 133 7.23 -6.89 -20.83
CA LYS A 133 6.25 -7.21 -19.79
C LYS A 133 6.23 -6.12 -18.72
N TRP A 134 5.07 -5.50 -18.53
CA TRP A 134 4.96 -4.32 -17.66
C TRP A 134 5.27 -4.61 -16.18
N ASN A 135 4.93 -5.80 -15.67
CA ASN A 135 5.21 -6.18 -14.29
C ASN A 135 6.72 -6.35 -14.05
N VAL A 136 7.47 -6.85 -15.05
CA VAL A 136 8.94 -6.92 -15.01
C VAL A 136 9.55 -5.51 -15.02
N ARG A 137 9.06 -4.62 -15.88
CA ARG A 137 9.51 -3.21 -15.88
C ARG A 137 9.25 -2.51 -14.54
N ARG A 138 8.07 -2.74 -13.95
CA ARG A 138 7.70 -2.23 -12.62
C ARG A 138 8.70 -2.70 -11.56
N ALA A 139 8.98 -4.00 -11.51
CA ALA A 139 9.93 -4.55 -10.54
C ALA A 139 11.36 -4.07 -10.77
N ALA A 140 11.81 -3.96 -12.02
CA ALA A 140 13.10 -3.38 -12.33
C ALA A 140 13.19 -1.91 -11.87
N ALA A 141 12.16 -1.10 -12.08
CA ALA A 141 12.13 0.28 -11.57
C ALA A 141 12.25 0.33 -10.04
N ILE A 142 11.48 -0.51 -9.33
CA ILE A 142 11.53 -0.61 -7.86
C ILE A 142 12.91 -1.07 -7.38
N ALA A 143 13.54 -2.02 -8.08
CA ALA A 143 14.86 -2.55 -7.75
C ALA A 143 15.98 -1.54 -8.03
N LEU A 144 15.93 -0.81 -9.14
CA LEU A 144 16.93 0.22 -9.47
C LEU A 144 17.02 1.31 -8.39
N ARG A 145 15.91 1.58 -7.68
CA ARG A 145 15.85 2.51 -6.54
C ARG A 145 16.84 2.17 -5.40
N THR A 146 17.21 0.91 -5.23
CA THR A 146 18.05 0.48 -4.09
C THR A 146 19.53 0.42 -4.45
N MET A 147 19.88 0.57 -5.72
CA MET A 147 21.23 0.35 -6.22
C MET A 147 22.18 1.52 -5.94
N LYS A 148 21.66 2.74 -5.72
CA LYS A 148 22.47 3.97 -5.50
C LYS A 148 23.61 4.14 -6.53
N ASP A 149 23.31 3.94 -7.81
CA ASP A 149 24.23 4.14 -8.94
C ASP A 149 23.62 5.17 -9.92
N LYS A 150 24.43 6.10 -10.42
CA LYS A 150 23.99 7.16 -11.36
C LYS A 150 23.37 6.57 -12.64
N ARG A 151 23.86 5.41 -13.11
CA ARG A 151 23.30 4.68 -14.25
C ARG A 151 21.86 4.24 -14.02
N ALA A 152 21.47 3.99 -12.77
CA ALA A 152 20.07 3.70 -12.43
C ALA A 152 19.16 4.91 -12.69
N ILE A 153 19.62 6.13 -12.37
CA ILE A 153 18.88 7.37 -12.64
C ILE A 153 18.73 7.58 -14.15
N ASP A 154 19.81 7.41 -14.92
CA ASP A 154 19.78 7.50 -16.39
C ASP A 154 18.77 6.51 -17.00
N ALA A 155 18.78 5.25 -16.53
CA ALA A 155 17.90 4.20 -17.01
C ALA A 155 16.43 4.48 -16.66
N LEU A 156 16.16 4.94 -15.44
CA LEU A 156 14.81 5.31 -14.97
C LEU A 156 14.23 6.46 -15.81
N ILE A 157 14.98 7.55 -16.02
CA ILE A 157 14.53 8.70 -16.82
C ILE A 157 14.24 8.26 -18.25
N SER A 158 15.17 7.52 -18.88
CA SER A 158 15.02 7.07 -20.26
C SER A 158 13.84 6.09 -20.44
N ALA A 159 13.59 5.22 -19.46
CA ALA A 159 12.45 4.32 -19.49
C ALA A 159 11.12 5.08 -19.37
N TRP A 160 11.05 6.14 -18.56
CA TRP A 160 9.83 6.92 -18.40
C TRP A 160 9.43 7.68 -19.68
N GLU A 161 10.39 8.16 -20.47
CA GLU A 161 10.11 8.88 -21.72
C GLU A 161 9.21 8.07 -22.69
N GLU A 162 9.35 6.73 -22.67
CA GLU A 162 8.63 5.80 -23.54
C GLU A 162 7.52 5.00 -22.83
N GLU A 163 7.29 5.23 -21.53
CA GLU A 163 6.34 4.48 -20.72
C GLU A 163 4.95 5.13 -20.68
N ASP A 164 3.91 4.35 -21.00
CA ASP A 164 2.51 4.75 -20.93
C ASP A 164 1.70 4.01 -19.85
N LYS A 165 2.22 2.89 -19.35
CA LYS A 165 1.61 2.11 -18.27
C LYS A 165 1.78 2.82 -16.95
N PHE A 166 0.66 3.27 -16.38
CA PHE A 166 0.64 3.96 -15.09
C PHE A 166 1.40 3.25 -13.98
N LEU A 167 1.11 1.96 -13.79
CA LEU A 167 1.71 1.15 -12.73
C LEU A 167 3.22 0.99 -12.85
N VAL A 168 3.81 1.31 -14.01
CA VAL A 168 5.27 1.31 -14.20
C VAL A 168 5.83 2.71 -13.98
N TRP A 169 5.31 3.72 -14.69
CA TRP A 169 5.90 5.05 -14.59
C TRP A 169 5.77 5.65 -13.20
N VAL A 170 4.72 5.33 -12.45
CA VAL A 170 4.58 5.82 -11.08
C VAL A 170 5.69 5.26 -10.18
N GLN A 171 6.11 4.01 -10.39
CA GLN A 171 7.23 3.43 -9.65
C GLN A 171 8.57 3.99 -10.12
N ILE A 172 8.69 4.35 -11.40
CA ILE A 172 9.88 5.09 -11.89
C ILE A 172 9.98 6.44 -11.17
N LEU A 173 8.89 7.19 -11.11
CA LEU A 173 8.83 8.48 -10.44
C LEU A 173 9.16 8.38 -8.95
N GLU A 174 8.54 7.46 -8.22
CA GLU A 174 8.85 7.21 -6.80
C GLU A 174 10.33 6.80 -6.62
N SER A 175 10.90 6.08 -7.57
CA SER A 175 12.32 5.68 -7.54
C SER A 175 13.25 6.85 -7.78
N LEU A 176 12.92 7.75 -8.70
CA LEU A 176 13.64 8.99 -8.92
C LEU A 176 13.54 9.92 -7.70
N GLU A 177 12.34 10.14 -7.15
CA GLU A 177 12.15 10.96 -5.94
C GLU A 177 12.97 10.40 -4.75
N THR A 178 12.98 9.08 -4.58
CA THR A 178 13.72 8.44 -3.48
C THR A 178 15.24 8.50 -3.68
N LEU A 179 15.74 8.16 -4.87
CA LEU A 179 17.19 8.11 -5.16
C LEU A 179 17.81 9.50 -5.12
N THR A 180 17.09 10.51 -5.63
CA THR A 180 17.64 11.84 -5.90
C THR A 180 17.30 12.86 -4.83
N ARG A 181 16.32 12.56 -3.97
CA ARG A 181 15.69 13.50 -3.03
C ARG A 181 15.08 14.73 -3.68
N GLN A 182 14.96 14.72 -5.01
CA GLN A 182 14.27 15.76 -5.73
C GLN A 182 12.78 15.49 -5.75
N LYS A 183 12.01 16.58 -5.78
CA LYS A 183 10.55 16.55 -5.69
C LYS A 183 9.92 17.52 -6.68
N ASN A 184 8.62 17.35 -6.91
CA ASN A 184 7.79 18.21 -7.75
C ASN A 184 8.23 18.32 -9.23
N MET A 185 8.87 17.28 -9.76
CA MET A 185 9.13 17.11 -11.20
C MET A 185 8.10 16.15 -11.82
N PRO A 186 7.03 16.66 -12.43
CA PRO A 186 5.88 15.83 -12.83
C PRO A 186 6.08 15.04 -14.12
N THR A 187 7.08 15.36 -14.94
CA THR A 187 7.30 14.70 -16.24
C THR A 187 8.73 14.19 -16.40
N ALA A 188 8.89 13.15 -17.23
CA ALA A 188 10.20 12.63 -17.60
C ALA A 188 11.15 13.70 -18.17
N GLN A 189 10.60 14.73 -18.85
CA GLN A 189 11.40 15.83 -19.38
C GLN A 189 11.95 16.70 -18.26
N ASP A 190 11.16 17.03 -17.24
CA ASP A 190 11.64 17.82 -16.09
C ASP A 190 12.82 17.12 -15.41
N TRP A 191 12.72 15.79 -15.25
CA TRP A 191 13.80 14.96 -14.71
C TRP A 191 15.02 14.91 -15.62
N ARG A 192 14.83 14.80 -16.94
CA ARG A 192 15.92 14.82 -17.93
C ARG A 192 16.68 16.15 -17.90
N ASP A 193 15.96 17.25 -17.86
CA ASP A 193 16.52 18.61 -17.85
C ASP A 193 17.34 18.82 -16.58
N TRP A 194 16.78 18.46 -15.41
CA TRP A 194 17.51 18.50 -14.14
C TRP A 194 18.77 17.62 -14.17
N TRP A 195 18.63 16.36 -14.60
CA TRP A 195 19.72 15.40 -14.56
C TRP A 195 20.87 15.77 -15.49
N THR A 196 20.58 16.38 -16.65
CA THR A 196 21.60 16.87 -17.59
C THR A 196 22.58 17.84 -16.94
N VAL A 197 22.11 18.65 -15.99
CA VAL A 197 22.93 19.62 -15.26
C VAL A 197 23.52 19.02 -13.99
N ALA A 198 22.75 18.21 -13.27
CA ALA A 198 23.14 17.70 -11.95
C ALA A 198 24.10 16.51 -11.99
N ARG A 199 24.09 15.70 -13.07
CA ARG A 199 24.72 14.36 -13.12
C ARG A 199 26.17 14.33 -12.63
N ASP A 200 27.00 15.23 -13.11
CA ASP A 200 28.45 15.15 -12.90
C ASP A 200 28.80 15.43 -11.43
N ASN A 201 28.05 16.33 -10.76
CA ASN A 201 28.24 16.71 -9.36
C ASN A 201 27.25 16.04 -8.39
N PHE A 202 26.37 15.16 -8.88
CA PHE A 202 25.37 14.51 -8.03
C PHE A 202 26.02 13.51 -7.08
N GLU A 203 25.59 13.53 -5.83
CA GLU A 203 25.97 12.57 -4.79
C GLU A 203 24.71 12.00 -4.14
N PHE A 204 24.76 10.73 -3.76
CA PHE A 204 23.67 10.10 -3.04
C PHE A 204 23.67 10.53 -1.58
N SER A 205 22.48 10.69 -1.00
CA SER A 205 22.37 10.91 0.44
C SER A 205 22.79 9.66 1.23
N ASP A 206 23.62 9.87 2.25
CA ASP A 206 24.05 8.86 3.22
C ASP A 206 22.95 8.48 4.23
N GLY A 207 21.79 9.14 4.16
CA GLY A 207 20.65 8.92 5.04
C GLY A 207 19.80 7.68 4.72
N SER A 208 18.76 7.47 5.53
CA SER A 208 17.79 6.39 5.34
C SER A 208 17.17 6.43 3.95
N ASP A 209 16.94 5.29 3.30
CA ASP A 209 16.26 5.20 1.99
C ASP A 209 14.77 5.67 2.04
N GLU A 210 14.26 6.08 3.20
CA GLU A 210 12.94 6.69 3.36
C GLU A 210 12.99 8.22 3.22
N LEU A 211 11.98 8.75 2.54
CA LEU A 211 11.69 10.19 2.48
C LEU A 211 10.86 10.58 3.71
N SER A 212 11.29 11.61 4.42
CA SER A 212 10.44 12.32 5.39
C SER A 212 9.25 12.99 4.69
N GLU A 213 8.23 13.36 5.46
CA GLU A 213 7.03 14.01 4.90
C GLU A 213 7.34 15.33 4.16
N ASP A 214 8.40 16.04 4.55
CA ASP A 214 8.82 17.29 3.91
C ASP A 214 9.70 17.05 2.66
N GLU A 215 10.33 15.89 2.53
CA GLU A 215 11.07 15.49 1.32
C GLU A 215 10.15 14.97 0.20
N LYS A 216 8.94 14.50 0.54
CA LYS A 216 7.98 14.01 -0.44
C LYS A 216 7.41 15.17 -1.28
N SER A 217 7.11 14.88 -2.55
CA SER A 217 6.45 15.81 -3.48
C SER A 217 5.06 16.22 -3.02
N GLY A 218 4.69 17.48 -3.24
CA GLY A 218 3.44 18.09 -2.77
C GLY A 218 3.66 19.11 -1.66
N GLU A 219 2.58 19.80 -1.30
CA GLU A 219 2.56 20.77 -0.20
C GLU A 219 1.86 20.13 1.01
N VAL A 220 2.50 20.16 2.18
CA VAL A 220 1.87 19.74 3.43
C VAL A 220 1.08 20.92 4.00
N ILE A 221 -0.22 20.71 4.20
CA ILE A 221 -1.12 21.68 4.83
C ILE A 221 -1.48 21.15 6.21
N LYS A 222 -1.13 21.92 7.24
CA LYS A 222 -1.55 21.69 8.63
C LYS A 222 -2.44 22.85 9.07
N THR A 223 -3.60 22.54 9.61
CA THR A 223 -4.53 23.56 10.10
C THR A 223 -5.33 23.04 11.30
N ARG A 224 -6.09 23.91 11.93
CA ARG A 224 -7.09 23.55 12.92
C ARG A 224 -8.45 24.05 12.47
N ALA A 225 -9.46 23.20 12.59
CA ALA A 225 -10.86 23.52 12.30
C ALA A 225 -11.76 22.79 13.29
N ARG A 226 -12.79 23.46 13.84
CA ARG A 226 -13.66 22.91 14.91
C ARG A 226 -12.89 22.19 16.02
N GLY A 227 -11.80 22.81 16.47
CA GLY A 227 -10.92 22.26 17.51
C GLY A 227 -10.23 20.93 17.17
N THR A 228 -10.15 20.59 15.88
CA THR A 228 -9.51 19.38 15.36
C THR A 228 -8.29 19.78 14.53
N ASN A 229 -7.12 19.22 14.84
CA ASN A 229 -5.94 19.36 14.01
C ASN A 229 -6.11 18.51 12.74
N LEU A 230 -5.94 19.12 11.59
CA LEU A 230 -6.02 18.47 10.28
C LEU A 230 -4.66 18.54 9.59
N SER A 231 -4.24 17.44 8.98
CA SER A 231 -3.04 17.35 8.15
C SER A 231 -3.41 16.74 6.80
N MET A 232 -2.90 17.32 5.71
CA MET A 232 -3.10 16.76 4.39
C MET A 232 -1.94 17.12 3.46
N ARG A 233 -1.74 16.31 2.43
CA ARG A 233 -0.84 16.64 1.33
C ARG A 233 -1.63 17.10 0.10
N ARG A 234 -1.29 18.28 -0.40
CA ARG A 234 -1.85 18.86 -1.62
C ARG A 234 -0.93 18.59 -2.82
N ARG A 235 -1.47 18.01 -3.88
CA ARG A 235 -0.76 17.76 -5.15
C ARG A 235 -1.64 18.11 -6.35
N GLY A 236 -1.02 18.26 -7.51
CA GLY A 236 -1.73 18.50 -8.77
C GLY A 236 -2.39 19.87 -8.91
N LYS A 237 -3.20 20.00 -9.95
CA LYS A 237 -3.87 21.25 -10.35
C LYS A 237 -5.25 20.99 -10.93
N GLY A 238 -6.15 21.95 -10.86
CA GLY A 238 -7.49 21.84 -11.44
C GLY A 238 -8.57 21.84 -10.38
N LEU A 239 -9.64 21.07 -10.59
CA LEU A 239 -10.76 21.05 -9.65
C LEU A 239 -10.38 20.31 -8.36
N PRO A 240 -10.83 20.79 -7.19
CA PRO A 240 -10.41 20.23 -5.92
C PRO A 240 -11.08 18.87 -5.66
N LEU A 241 -10.26 17.92 -5.20
CA LEU A 241 -10.64 16.55 -4.84
C LEU A 241 -10.08 16.23 -3.44
N LEU A 242 -10.94 16.11 -2.44
CA LEU A 242 -10.56 15.65 -1.11
C LEU A 242 -10.58 14.13 -1.08
N VAL A 243 -9.43 13.52 -0.79
CA VAL A 243 -9.22 12.08 -0.75
C VAL A 243 -9.11 11.62 0.71
N LEU A 244 -9.99 10.70 1.10
CA LEU A 244 -10.03 10.11 2.43
C LEU A 244 -9.54 8.65 2.34
N PRO A 245 -8.42 8.30 2.98
CA PRO A 245 -7.99 6.91 3.12
C PRO A 245 -9.00 6.12 3.94
N ASP A 246 -8.80 4.81 4.01
CA ASP A 246 -9.69 3.96 4.77
C ASP A 246 -9.39 4.13 6.26
N TYR A 247 -10.39 3.91 7.10
CA TYR A 247 -10.23 4.03 8.52
C TYR A 247 -9.15 3.07 9.03
N GLY A 248 -8.21 3.57 9.83
CA GLY A 248 -7.04 2.80 10.28
C GLY A 248 -5.79 2.93 9.39
N TYR A 249 -5.90 3.51 8.20
CA TYR A 249 -4.81 3.58 7.22
C TYR A 249 -4.40 5.02 6.92
N GLU A 250 -3.11 5.23 6.65
CA GLU A 250 -2.57 6.49 6.17
C GLU A 250 -2.89 6.74 4.69
N LYS A 251 -2.70 7.97 4.22
CA LYS A 251 -3.01 8.40 2.85
C LYS A 251 -2.12 7.77 1.77
N ASP A 252 -0.92 7.32 2.14
CA ASP A 252 0.16 7.00 1.19
C ASP A 252 -0.21 5.86 0.22
N TYR A 253 -1.03 4.88 0.63
CA TYR A 253 -1.48 3.82 -0.27
C TYR A 253 -2.45 4.31 -1.36
N LEU A 254 -3.06 5.48 -1.21
CA LEU A 254 -3.82 6.15 -2.27
C LEU A 254 -2.95 7.12 -3.06
N GLU A 255 -2.02 7.81 -2.39
CA GLU A 255 -1.18 8.83 -3.03
C GLU A 255 -0.50 8.32 -4.29
N THR A 256 0.23 7.21 -4.19
CA THR A 256 0.92 6.61 -5.34
C THR A 256 -0.08 6.33 -6.47
N TYR A 257 -1.22 5.70 -6.17
CA TYR A 257 -2.12 5.17 -7.19
C TYR A 257 -3.08 6.19 -7.80
N LEU A 258 -3.16 7.39 -7.23
CA LEU A 258 -3.95 8.50 -7.75
C LEU A 258 -3.08 9.58 -8.44
N ARG A 259 -1.76 9.39 -8.57
CA ARG A 259 -0.84 10.34 -9.23
C ARG A 259 -1.27 10.75 -10.64
N ASN A 260 -1.91 9.85 -11.39
CA ASN A 260 -2.42 10.19 -12.72
C ASN A 260 -3.69 11.05 -12.72
N LEU A 261 -4.34 11.30 -11.58
CA LEU A 261 -5.44 12.25 -11.48
C LEU A 261 -4.96 13.69 -11.22
N GLU A 262 -3.70 13.87 -10.81
CA GLU A 262 -3.11 15.17 -10.45
C GLU A 262 -2.93 16.12 -11.66
N ASP A 263 -2.94 15.58 -12.87
CA ASP A 263 -2.87 16.35 -14.11
C ASP A 263 -4.11 17.21 -14.37
N THR A 264 -5.24 16.83 -13.75
CA THR A 264 -6.57 17.41 -13.96
C THR A 264 -7.28 17.80 -12.67
N ASN A 265 -6.77 17.37 -11.51
CA ASN A 265 -7.34 17.66 -10.20
C ASN A 265 -6.27 18.18 -9.24
N GLN A 266 -6.68 19.12 -8.40
CA GLN A 266 -5.94 19.53 -7.21
C GLN A 266 -6.38 18.58 -6.09
N ILE A 267 -5.53 17.62 -5.75
CA ILE A 267 -5.87 16.53 -4.84
C ILE A 267 -5.35 16.86 -3.45
N PHE A 268 -6.21 16.69 -2.44
CA PHE A 268 -5.91 16.85 -1.02
C PHE A 268 -6.00 15.47 -0.36
N TYR A 269 -4.86 14.85 -0.14
CA TYR A 269 -4.76 13.55 0.51
C TYR A 269 -4.76 13.75 2.03
N MET A 270 -5.87 13.41 2.68
CA MET A 270 -6.07 13.65 4.11
C MET A 270 -5.36 12.59 4.95
N ASP A 271 -4.56 13.03 5.92
CA ASP A 271 -4.26 12.20 7.09
C ASP A 271 -5.47 12.32 8.02
N LEU A 272 -6.27 11.26 8.10
CA LEU A 272 -7.46 11.29 8.95
C LEU A 272 -7.04 11.53 10.42
N PRO A 273 -7.73 12.43 11.16
CA PRO A 273 -7.37 12.75 12.54
C PRO A 273 -7.49 11.54 13.47
N GLY A 274 -6.49 11.32 14.33
CA GLY A 274 -6.55 10.39 15.44
C GLY A 274 -7.10 11.03 16.72
N VAL A 275 -7.25 10.26 17.81
CA VAL A 275 -7.80 10.74 19.10
C VAL A 275 -7.10 12.01 19.58
N VAL A 276 -5.78 12.06 19.47
CA VAL A 276 -4.94 13.17 19.93
C VAL A 276 -5.09 14.45 19.10
N ASP A 277 -5.66 14.35 17.90
CA ASP A 277 -5.86 15.49 17.02
C ASP A 277 -7.15 16.26 17.33
N PHE A 278 -8.09 15.63 18.04
CA PHE A 278 -9.28 16.28 18.58
C PHE A 278 -8.93 16.90 19.93
N VAL A 279 -8.73 18.22 19.94
CA VAL A 279 -8.06 18.90 21.06
C VAL A 279 -8.93 19.91 21.78
N ASP A 280 -9.99 20.42 21.13
CA ASP A 280 -10.87 21.44 21.74
C ASP A 280 -12.36 21.23 21.38
N PRO A 281 -13.14 20.56 22.23
CA PRO A 281 -12.69 19.81 23.40
C PRO A 281 -11.97 18.50 23.00
N PRO A 282 -11.17 17.89 23.87
CA PRO A 282 -10.70 16.52 23.69
C PRO A 282 -11.86 15.52 23.60
N LEU A 283 -11.67 14.40 22.90
CA LEU A 283 -12.70 13.36 22.89
C LEU A 283 -12.82 12.70 24.25
N GLN A 284 -14.06 12.39 24.62
CA GLN A 284 -14.35 11.59 25.79
C GLN A 284 -14.62 10.15 25.40
N ASN A 285 -14.24 9.24 26.29
CA ASN A 285 -14.50 7.82 26.13
C ASN A 285 -16.00 7.57 25.91
N ALA A 286 -16.30 6.60 25.06
CA ALA A 286 -17.66 6.16 24.87
C ALA A 286 -18.21 5.56 26.18
N PRO A 287 -19.52 5.65 26.44
CA PRO A 287 -20.11 5.11 27.65
C PRO A 287 -19.72 3.65 27.88
N ASN A 288 -19.12 3.36 29.04
CA ASN A 288 -18.65 2.03 29.44
C ASN A 288 -17.55 1.42 28.55
N LEU A 289 -16.85 2.21 27.75
CA LEU A 289 -15.80 1.74 26.84
C LEU A 289 -14.47 2.48 27.09
N PRO A 290 -13.32 1.83 26.85
CA PRO A 290 -12.01 2.40 27.15
C PRO A 290 -11.54 3.47 26.15
N ASN A 291 -12.29 3.69 25.07
CA ASN A 291 -11.93 4.60 23.97
C ASN A 291 -13.15 5.39 23.48
N PRO A 292 -12.96 6.59 22.89
CA PRO A 292 -14.03 7.38 22.28
C PRO A 292 -14.62 6.74 21.00
N TYR A 293 -15.84 7.13 20.63
CA TYR A 293 -16.32 6.94 19.25
C TYR A 293 -15.67 7.96 18.31
N TYR A 294 -15.45 7.58 17.05
CA TYR A 294 -14.95 8.49 16.03
C TYR A 294 -16.02 9.56 15.74
N PRO A 295 -15.73 10.85 15.91
CA PRO A 295 -16.77 11.89 15.94
C PRO A 295 -17.14 12.36 14.53
N LEU A 296 -17.96 11.58 13.81
CA LEU A 296 -18.35 11.85 12.41
C LEU A 296 -18.88 13.28 12.18
N ASP A 297 -19.71 13.79 13.09
CA ASP A 297 -20.26 15.14 12.96
C ASP A 297 -19.18 16.22 13.07
N ARG A 298 -18.28 16.08 14.05
CA ARG A 298 -17.21 17.06 14.27
C ARG A 298 -16.23 17.07 13.09
N ILE A 299 -15.85 15.91 12.57
CA ILE A 299 -14.91 15.85 11.44
C ILE A 299 -15.53 16.44 10.17
N VAL A 300 -16.83 16.22 9.94
CA VAL A 300 -17.56 16.83 8.82
C VAL A 300 -17.64 18.35 8.96
N ASP A 301 -17.93 18.86 10.16
CA ASP A 301 -17.97 20.30 10.39
C ASP A 301 -16.56 20.93 10.31
N ALA A 302 -15.51 20.18 10.68
CA ALA A 302 -14.12 20.60 10.48
C ALA A 302 -13.74 20.64 9.00
N PHE A 303 -14.20 19.69 8.18
CA PHE A 303 -13.99 19.70 6.74
C PHE A 303 -14.74 20.85 6.06
N GLU A 304 -15.92 21.21 6.55
CA GLU A 304 -16.66 22.36 6.05
C GLU A 304 -15.93 23.67 6.33
N GLU A 305 -15.45 23.87 7.56
CA GLU A 305 -14.65 25.05 7.92
C GLU A 305 -13.32 25.09 7.14
N LEU A 306 -12.64 23.95 7.01
CA LEU A 306 -11.46 23.82 6.14
C LEU A 306 -11.75 24.26 4.71
N GLN A 307 -12.84 23.80 4.11
CA GLN A 307 -13.20 24.16 2.74
C GLN A 307 -13.42 25.67 2.62
N GLN A 308 -14.16 26.26 3.55
CA GLN A 308 -14.43 27.71 3.58
C GLN A 308 -13.12 28.52 3.73
N ASP A 309 -12.21 28.07 4.58
CA ASP A 309 -10.90 28.68 4.77
C ASP A 309 -10.03 28.60 3.51
N LEU A 310 -10.01 27.44 2.84
CA LEU A 310 -9.26 27.26 1.60
C LEU A 310 -9.83 28.12 0.47
N VAL A 311 -11.16 28.32 0.41
CA VAL A 311 -11.80 29.26 -0.51
C VAL A 311 -11.41 30.69 -0.18
N LYS A 312 -11.50 31.09 1.10
CA LYS A 312 -11.14 32.44 1.57
C LYS A 312 -9.67 32.79 1.28
N LYS A 313 -8.77 31.82 1.43
CA LYS A 313 -7.34 31.95 1.11
C LYS A 313 -7.04 31.86 -0.40
N GLY A 314 -8.05 31.61 -1.24
CA GLY A 314 -7.89 31.47 -2.69
C GLY A 314 -7.18 30.18 -3.13
N VAL A 315 -6.99 29.21 -2.22
CA VAL A 315 -6.32 27.93 -2.51
C VAL A 315 -7.19 27.06 -3.42
N ILE A 316 -8.50 27.09 -3.21
CA ILE A 316 -9.49 26.44 -4.07
C ILE A 316 -10.53 27.48 -4.52
N LYS A 317 -11.05 27.33 -5.75
CA LYS A 317 -12.08 28.21 -6.32
C LYS A 317 -13.46 27.57 -6.37
N GLU A 318 -13.52 26.28 -6.08
CA GLU A 318 -14.66 25.41 -6.28
C GLU A 318 -14.83 24.49 -5.08
N LYS A 319 -16.01 23.89 -4.98
CA LYS A 319 -16.34 22.90 -3.96
C LYS A 319 -15.59 21.58 -4.19
N PHE A 320 -15.25 20.89 -3.12
CA PHE A 320 -14.66 19.56 -3.19
C PHE A 320 -15.55 18.59 -3.94
N ALA A 321 -14.94 17.81 -4.84
CA ALA A 321 -15.39 16.44 -4.98
C ALA A 321 -14.77 15.62 -3.84
N LEU A 322 -15.49 14.60 -3.36
CA LEU A 322 -15.01 13.69 -2.32
C LEU A 322 -14.67 12.34 -2.97
N LEU A 323 -13.53 11.76 -2.59
CA LEU A 323 -13.19 10.37 -2.86
C LEU A 323 -12.85 9.71 -1.53
N ALA A 324 -13.60 8.69 -1.15
CA ALA A 324 -13.40 7.98 0.10
C ALA A 324 -13.31 6.47 -0.15
N HIS A 325 -12.56 5.79 0.70
CA HIS A 325 -12.37 4.34 0.64
C HIS A 325 -12.81 3.67 1.94
N GLY A 326 -13.46 2.50 1.81
CA GLY A 326 -13.84 1.65 2.93
C GLY A 326 -14.79 2.36 3.90
N ILE A 327 -14.48 2.31 5.19
CA ILE A 327 -15.36 2.86 6.24
C ILE A 327 -15.37 4.39 6.23
N SER A 328 -14.31 5.04 5.74
CA SER A 328 -14.28 6.50 5.58
C SER A 328 -15.31 7.02 4.56
N CYS A 329 -15.93 6.13 3.78
CA CYS A 329 -17.11 6.48 2.99
C CYS A 329 -18.26 7.03 3.86
N TRP A 330 -18.35 6.62 5.13
CA TRP A 330 -19.36 7.15 6.06
C TRP A 330 -19.12 8.63 6.37
N ILE A 331 -17.87 9.07 6.46
CA ILE A 331 -17.53 10.50 6.58
C ILE A 331 -18.03 11.26 5.35
N ALA A 332 -17.78 10.74 4.15
CA ALA A 332 -18.22 11.39 2.91
C ALA A 332 -19.76 11.44 2.80
N MET A 333 -20.45 10.36 3.18
CA MET A 333 -21.91 10.30 3.18
C MET A 333 -22.52 11.27 4.20
N THR A 334 -21.96 11.36 5.42
CA THR A 334 -22.38 12.34 6.44
C THR A 334 -22.10 13.77 5.99
N TYR A 335 -20.97 14.03 5.31
CA TYR A 335 -20.67 15.36 4.77
C TYR A 335 -21.70 15.76 3.71
N ALA A 336 -22.02 14.84 2.80
CA ALA A 336 -23.04 15.00 1.79
C ALA A 336 -24.44 15.26 2.37
N ASP A 337 -24.78 14.66 3.51
CA ASP A 337 -26.07 14.87 4.21
C ASP A 337 -26.15 16.24 4.90
N ARG A 338 -25.12 16.61 5.67
CA ARG A 338 -25.10 17.84 6.48
C ARG A 338 -24.86 19.09 5.64
N HIS A 339 -23.94 19.01 4.69
CA HIS A 339 -23.50 20.14 3.88
C HIS A 339 -23.61 19.84 2.38
N PRO A 340 -24.80 19.51 1.86
CA PRO A 340 -24.97 19.05 0.48
C PRO A 340 -24.57 20.10 -0.55
N ARG A 341 -24.66 21.38 -0.19
CA ARG A 341 -24.23 22.47 -1.05
C ARG A 341 -22.71 22.56 -1.16
N SER A 342 -21.95 21.93 -0.26
CA SER A 342 -20.50 21.97 -0.22
C SER A 342 -19.84 20.78 -0.93
N VAL A 343 -20.63 19.78 -1.35
CA VAL A 343 -20.15 18.59 -2.04
C VAL A 343 -20.52 18.64 -3.52
N ARG A 344 -19.51 18.73 -4.39
CA ARG A 344 -19.68 18.80 -5.85
C ARG A 344 -20.08 17.44 -6.45
N ARG A 345 -19.38 16.39 -6.02
CA ARG A 345 -19.52 14.99 -6.47
C ARG A 345 -18.94 14.06 -5.40
N MET A 346 -19.41 12.83 -5.35
CA MET A 346 -18.89 11.82 -4.41
C MET A 346 -18.43 10.55 -5.13
N ILE A 347 -17.27 10.02 -4.76
CA ILE A 347 -16.71 8.76 -5.24
C ILE A 347 -16.49 7.87 -4.02
N LEU A 348 -17.15 6.72 -3.99
CA LEU A 348 -17.16 5.80 -2.86
C LEU A 348 -16.54 4.48 -3.27
N ILE A 349 -15.41 4.11 -2.69
CA ILE A 349 -14.66 2.90 -3.04
C ILE A 349 -14.88 1.87 -1.95
N ALA A 350 -15.31 0.66 -2.32
CA ALA A 350 -15.56 -0.45 -1.39
C ALA A 350 -16.39 0.01 -0.17
N ALA A 351 -17.44 0.78 -0.43
CA ALA A 351 -18.29 1.33 0.62
C ALA A 351 -19.27 0.28 1.15
N SER A 352 -19.62 0.43 2.43
CA SER A 352 -20.75 -0.23 3.07
C SER A 352 -21.83 0.81 3.40
N SER A 353 -23.11 0.47 3.24
CA SER A 353 -24.23 1.37 3.57
C SER A 353 -24.39 1.60 5.08
N GLY A 354 -23.76 0.79 5.93
CA GLY A 354 -23.88 0.92 7.36
C GLY A 354 -23.24 -0.23 8.13
N GLN A 355 -23.31 -0.15 9.45
CA GLN A 355 -22.72 -1.16 10.34
C GLN A 355 -23.30 -2.56 10.10
N LYS A 356 -24.60 -2.67 9.77
CA LYS A 356 -25.23 -3.95 9.42
C LYS A 356 -24.56 -4.60 8.20
N ALA A 357 -24.45 -3.85 7.09
CA ALA A 357 -23.82 -4.36 5.87
C ALA A 357 -22.32 -4.67 6.08
N ALA A 358 -21.62 -3.88 6.89
CA ALA A 358 -20.24 -4.19 7.28
C ALA A 358 -20.14 -5.50 8.08
N GLY A 359 -21.04 -5.71 9.05
CA GLY A 359 -21.11 -6.94 9.84
C GLY A 359 -21.47 -8.17 9.00
N GLU A 360 -22.37 -8.05 8.02
CA GLU A 360 -22.66 -9.10 7.04
C GLU A 360 -21.42 -9.47 6.23
N GLY A 361 -20.58 -8.48 5.87
CA GLY A 361 -19.28 -8.67 5.24
C GLY A 361 -18.30 -9.47 6.11
N ILE A 362 -18.18 -9.12 7.39
CA ILE A 362 -17.34 -9.88 8.35
C ILE A 362 -17.85 -11.33 8.51
N ASN A 363 -19.16 -11.53 8.60
CA ASN A 363 -19.73 -12.88 8.64
C ASN A 363 -19.46 -13.67 7.35
N ALA A 364 -19.41 -13.00 6.19
CA ALA A 364 -19.03 -13.63 4.93
C ALA A 364 -17.54 -14.01 4.89
N LEU A 365 -16.67 -13.23 5.51
CA LEU A 365 -15.26 -13.59 5.69
C LEU A 365 -15.10 -14.85 6.57
N GLU A 366 -15.82 -14.92 7.70
CA GLU A 366 -15.79 -16.10 8.58
C GLU A 366 -16.17 -17.37 7.81
N ARG A 367 -17.31 -17.34 7.09
CA ARG A 367 -17.76 -18.47 6.25
C ARG A 367 -16.74 -18.83 5.18
N ARG A 368 -16.16 -17.84 4.51
CA ARG A 368 -15.13 -18.09 3.47
C ARG A 368 -13.86 -18.70 4.06
N GLY A 369 -13.44 -18.27 5.25
CA GLY A 369 -12.31 -18.87 5.97
C GLY A 369 -12.55 -20.35 6.22
N GLN A 370 -13.73 -20.68 6.73
CA GLN A 370 -14.16 -22.07 7.00
C GLN A 370 -14.25 -22.92 5.72
N GLU A 371 -14.88 -22.39 4.65
CA GLU A 371 -15.01 -23.07 3.36
C GLU A 371 -13.65 -23.38 2.71
N LEU A 372 -12.67 -22.49 2.89
CA LEU A 372 -11.33 -22.65 2.32
C LEU A 372 -10.34 -23.38 3.25
N GLY A 373 -10.70 -23.60 4.51
CA GLY A 373 -9.75 -24.02 5.55
C GLY A 373 -8.63 -22.99 5.79
N ASP A 374 -8.90 -21.71 5.59
CA ASP A 374 -7.97 -20.60 5.83
C ASP A 374 -8.18 -20.06 7.25
N LEU A 375 -7.46 -20.65 8.23
CA LEU A 375 -7.57 -20.28 9.64
C LEU A 375 -7.26 -18.81 9.92
N GLU A 376 -6.29 -18.22 9.22
CA GLU A 376 -5.96 -16.82 9.40
C GLU A 376 -7.13 -15.91 9.01
N LEU A 377 -7.86 -16.28 7.95
CA LEU A 377 -9.05 -15.55 7.51
C LEU A 377 -10.22 -15.72 8.48
N GLU A 378 -10.42 -16.94 8.97
CA GLU A 378 -11.44 -17.24 9.97
C GLU A 378 -11.17 -16.48 11.29
N HIS A 379 -9.97 -16.60 11.85
CA HIS A 379 -9.59 -15.93 13.09
C HIS A 379 -9.60 -14.40 12.93
N TYR A 380 -9.22 -13.88 11.75
CA TYR A 380 -9.39 -12.46 11.44
C TYR A 380 -10.86 -12.05 11.57
N ALA A 381 -11.79 -12.75 10.91
CA ALA A 381 -13.20 -12.44 10.98
C ALA A 381 -13.75 -12.56 12.41
N GLN A 382 -13.45 -13.65 13.12
CA GLN A 382 -13.91 -13.89 14.48
C GLN A 382 -13.36 -12.87 15.50
N SER A 383 -12.15 -12.35 15.27
CA SER A 383 -11.59 -11.25 16.08
C SER A 383 -12.34 -9.91 15.93
N ARG A 384 -13.29 -9.83 14.98
CA ARG A 384 -14.13 -8.65 14.71
C ARG A 384 -15.61 -8.87 15.06
N ILE A 385 -16.00 -10.09 15.45
CA ILE A 385 -17.37 -10.42 15.83
C ILE A 385 -17.44 -10.46 17.36
N TYR A 386 -18.22 -9.54 17.93
CA TYR A 386 -18.47 -9.54 19.38
C TYR A 386 -19.52 -10.60 19.75
N ASP A 387 -19.17 -11.48 20.67
CA ASP A 387 -20.02 -12.50 21.25
C ASP A 387 -20.55 -11.99 22.60
N GLN A 388 -21.84 -11.62 22.61
CA GLN A 388 -22.51 -11.11 23.81
C GLN A 388 -22.58 -12.13 24.94
N GLN A 389 -22.61 -13.44 24.64
CA GLN A 389 -22.67 -14.48 25.67
C GLN A 389 -21.32 -14.65 26.36
N LYS A 390 -20.23 -14.49 25.61
CA LYS A 390 -18.86 -14.57 26.15
C LYS A 390 -18.35 -13.25 26.73
N GLY A 391 -19.05 -12.13 26.49
CA GLY A 391 -18.62 -10.80 26.92
C GLY A 391 -17.33 -10.32 26.22
N GLY A 392 -17.08 -10.78 25.00
CA GLY A 392 -15.84 -10.50 24.26
C GLY A 392 -15.93 -10.86 22.78
N TYR A 393 -14.85 -10.65 22.02
CA TYR A 393 -14.80 -11.10 20.63
C TYR A 393 -14.79 -12.64 20.55
N LYS A 394 -15.32 -13.22 19.47
CA LYS A 394 -15.34 -14.68 19.26
C LYS A 394 -13.94 -15.30 19.33
N TYR A 395 -12.92 -14.54 18.91
CA TYR A 395 -11.53 -14.98 18.89
C TYR A 395 -10.58 -13.87 19.34
N GLN A 396 -9.57 -14.22 20.14
CA GLN A 396 -8.50 -13.33 20.55
C GLN A 396 -7.16 -13.94 20.09
N PRO A 397 -6.47 -13.33 19.10
CA PRO A 397 -5.18 -13.82 18.60
C PRO A 397 -4.11 -13.91 19.69
N GLN A 398 -3.29 -14.96 19.62
CA GLN A 398 -2.08 -15.04 20.44
C GLN A 398 -1.06 -13.98 20.00
N PRO A 399 -0.37 -13.33 20.95
CA PRO A 399 0.73 -12.43 20.61
C PRO A 399 1.84 -13.14 19.82
N GLY A 400 2.53 -12.40 18.94
CA GLY A 400 3.62 -12.93 18.13
C GLY A 400 3.19 -13.23 16.69
N GLU A 401 3.57 -14.40 16.17
CA GLU A 401 3.39 -14.76 14.76
C GLU A 401 1.91 -14.86 14.34
N GLU A 402 1.02 -15.34 15.22
CA GLU A 402 -0.41 -15.42 14.90
C GLU A 402 -1.03 -14.03 14.72
N SER A 403 -0.85 -13.13 15.69
CA SER A 403 -1.35 -11.76 15.58
C SER A 403 -0.79 -11.04 14.34
N ALA A 404 0.51 -11.24 14.03
CA ALA A 404 1.12 -10.69 12.82
C ALA A 404 0.51 -11.29 11.53
N ALA A 405 0.19 -12.57 11.53
CA ALA A 405 -0.43 -13.25 10.39
C ALA A 405 -1.89 -12.81 10.17
N ILE A 406 -2.67 -12.66 11.24
CA ILE A 406 -4.03 -12.14 11.18
C ILE A 406 -4.04 -10.68 10.70
N ASP A 407 -3.12 -9.85 11.19
CA ASP A 407 -2.97 -8.46 10.72
C ASP A 407 -2.60 -8.39 9.23
N ARG A 408 -1.73 -9.29 8.78
CA ARG A 408 -1.37 -9.43 7.36
C ARG A 408 -2.56 -9.88 6.52
N LYS A 409 -3.33 -10.84 7.02
CA LYS A 409 -4.53 -11.35 6.35
C LYS A 409 -5.59 -10.27 6.21
N ALA A 410 -5.79 -9.45 7.24
CA ALA A 410 -6.70 -8.30 7.23
C ALA A 410 -6.44 -7.33 6.07
N PHE A 411 -5.17 -7.13 5.70
CA PHE A 411 -4.82 -6.33 4.52
C PHE A 411 -4.92 -7.12 3.22
N THR A 412 -4.43 -8.37 3.23
CA THR A 412 -4.31 -9.20 2.03
C THR A 412 -5.67 -9.58 1.43
N VAL A 413 -6.69 -9.80 2.27
CA VAL A 413 -8.05 -10.18 1.82
C VAL A 413 -8.73 -9.10 0.97
N ARG A 414 -8.21 -7.87 1.00
CA ARG A 414 -8.70 -6.73 0.23
C ARG A 414 -8.36 -6.82 -1.25
N PHE A 415 -7.48 -7.73 -1.64
CA PHE A 415 -7.07 -7.96 -3.04
C PHE A 415 -7.72 -9.22 -3.60
N ALA A 416 -8.15 -9.16 -4.86
CA ALA A 416 -8.60 -10.33 -5.60
C ALA A 416 -7.43 -11.23 -5.98
N ASP A 417 -6.31 -10.66 -6.43
CA ASP A 417 -5.08 -11.38 -6.69
C ASP A 417 -4.06 -11.13 -5.58
N GLN A 418 -3.97 -12.06 -4.64
CA GLN A 418 -3.08 -11.97 -3.49
C GLN A 418 -1.61 -12.30 -3.81
N ARG A 419 -1.25 -12.47 -5.10
CA ARG A 419 0.10 -12.89 -5.50
C ARG A 419 1.00 -11.72 -5.93
N ASP A 420 0.45 -10.52 -6.10
CA ASP A 420 1.23 -9.35 -6.49
C ASP A 420 2.20 -8.94 -5.37
N LEU A 421 3.51 -8.93 -5.66
CA LEU A 421 4.56 -8.53 -4.70
C LEU A 421 4.41 -7.08 -4.24
N GLU A 422 3.69 -6.27 -5.02
CA GLU A 422 3.33 -4.91 -4.66
C GLU A 422 2.50 -4.84 -3.37
N ILE A 423 1.73 -5.89 -3.05
CA ILE A 423 0.99 -5.97 -1.77
C ILE A 423 1.95 -5.90 -0.59
N GLY A 424 3.06 -6.64 -0.63
CA GLY A 424 4.08 -6.61 0.42
C GLY A 424 4.74 -5.24 0.55
N ARG A 425 4.93 -4.52 -0.57
CA ARG A 425 5.48 -3.17 -0.56
C ARG A 425 4.51 -2.15 0.09
N ILE A 426 3.21 -2.28 -0.16
CA ILE A 426 2.16 -1.40 0.42
C ILE A 426 1.77 -1.83 1.83
N TYR A 427 1.96 -3.10 2.19
CA TYR A 427 1.80 -3.56 3.56
C TYR A 427 3.02 -3.13 4.42
N GLY A 428 4.21 -3.19 3.82
CA GLY A 428 5.52 -2.93 4.41
C GLY A 428 6.08 -4.16 5.16
N PRO A 429 7.41 -4.32 5.27
CA PRO A 429 7.98 -5.35 6.14
C PRO A 429 7.58 -5.08 7.59
N VAL A 430 7.43 -6.13 8.39
CA VAL A 430 7.33 -5.97 9.84
C VAL A 430 8.68 -5.49 10.33
N VAL A 431 8.73 -4.27 10.88
CA VAL A 431 9.93 -3.69 11.46
C VAL A 431 9.80 -3.61 12.97
N GLU A 432 10.94 -3.68 13.65
CA GLU A 432 11.02 -3.41 15.09
C GLU A 432 11.06 -1.90 15.30
N LYS A 433 10.01 -1.32 15.88
CA LYS A 433 9.98 0.08 16.31
C LYS A 433 10.10 0.17 17.83
N LYS A 434 10.90 1.11 18.32
CA LYS A 434 10.92 1.45 19.75
C LYS A 434 9.56 2.04 20.14
N VAL A 435 8.94 1.46 21.17
CA VAL A 435 7.72 1.94 21.81
C VAL A 435 8.05 2.37 23.23
N GLY A 436 7.97 3.67 23.51
CA GLY A 436 8.37 4.24 24.79
C GLY A 436 9.89 4.17 25.03
N LYS A 437 10.29 4.24 26.31
CA LYS A 437 11.72 4.31 26.70
C LYS A 437 12.47 2.96 26.57
N GLN A 438 11.76 1.82 26.57
CA GLN A 438 12.37 0.48 26.64
C GLN A 438 11.65 -0.62 25.84
N GLY A 439 10.48 -0.37 25.25
CA GLY A 439 9.75 -1.38 24.48
C GLY A 439 10.21 -1.47 23.03
N ILE A 440 10.22 -2.67 22.45
CA ILE A 440 10.36 -2.90 21.01
C ILE A 440 9.08 -3.59 20.55
N ALA A 441 8.37 -3.00 19.59
CA ALA A 441 7.20 -3.61 18.98
C ALA A 441 7.49 -3.95 17.52
N ARG A 442 7.13 -5.16 17.12
CA ARG A 442 7.10 -5.59 15.72
C ARG A 442 5.82 -5.05 15.09
N VAL A 443 5.95 -4.03 14.25
CA VAL A 443 4.82 -3.37 13.57
C VAL A 443 5.08 -3.32 12.08
N PRO A 444 4.05 -3.32 11.22
CA PRO A 444 4.23 -2.98 9.82
C PRO A 444 5.02 -1.66 9.68
N ARG A 445 5.96 -1.62 8.73
CA ARG A 445 6.76 -0.42 8.43
C ARG A 445 5.87 0.78 8.17
N ILE A 446 4.80 0.56 7.40
CA ILE A 446 3.76 1.52 7.08
C ILE A 446 2.96 1.84 8.33
N ARG A 447 2.85 3.14 8.63
CA ARG A 447 2.21 3.57 9.86
C ARG A 447 0.72 3.29 9.70
N ARG A 448 0.13 2.65 10.70
CA ARG A 448 -1.32 2.60 10.89
C ARG A 448 -1.67 3.51 12.06
N PRO A 449 -1.48 4.84 11.89
CA PRO A 449 -1.50 5.79 13.01
C PRO A 449 -2.87 5.88 13.66
N MET A 450 -3.92 5.46 12.96
CA MET A 450 -5.30 5.63 13.36
C MET A 450 -5.77 4.48 14.24
N GLY A 451 -5.23 4.46 15.45
CA GLY A 451 -5.76 3.69 16.57
C GLY A 451 -6.41 4.62 17.59
N GLY A 452 -7.43 4.13 18.28
CA GLY A 452 -7.95 4.76 19.50
C GLY A 452 -9.38 5.26 19.45
N CYS A 453 -10.08 5.17 18.31
CA CYS A 453 -11.54 5.38 18.28
C CYS A 453 -12.27 4.11 17.85
N PHE A 454 -13.44 3.88 18.46
CA PHE A 454 -14.45 2.98 17.91
C PHE A 454 -15.16 3.65 16.76
N ILE A 455 -15.49 2.88 15.73
CA ILE A 455 -16.29 3.39 14.62
C ILE A 455 -17.73 3.54 15.15
N PRO A 456 -18.37 4.72 15.02
CA PRO A 456 -19.71 4.93 15.56
C PRO A 456 -20.75 4.14 14.78
N GLU A 457 -21.94 4.01 15.35
CA GLU A 457 -23.09 3.50 14.62
C GLU A 457 -23.40 4.38 13.41
N PHE A 458 -23.61 3.74 12.26
CA PHE A 458 -23.90 4.43 11.02
C PHE A 458 -24.85 3.62 10.15
N SER A 459 -25.81 4.32 9.55
CA SER A 459 -26.70 3.81 8.53
C SER A 459 -27.00 4.93 7.54
N LEU A 460 -26.59 4.74 6.28
CA LEU A 460 -26.90 5.63 5.16
C LEU A 460 -28.40 5.86 5.05
N PHE A 461 -29.23 4.86 5.36
CA PHE A 461 -30.67 4.94 5.22
C PHE A 461 -31.34 5.82 6.29
N ASN A 462 -30.60 6.22 7.32
CA ASN A 462 -31.05 7.23 8.30
C ASN A 462 -30.71 8.66 7.83
N LEU A 463 -29.88 8.82 6.80
CA LEU A 463 -29.53 10.12 6.23
C LEU A 463 -30.60 10.60 5.24
N LYS A 464 -30.66 11.91 5.02
CA LYS A 464 -31.54 12.52 4.02
C LYS A 464 -31.11 12.08 2.62
N ARG A 465 -32.10 11.89 1.75
CA ARG A 465 -31.86 11.63 0.33
C ARG A 465 -31.58 12.93 -0.40
N VAL A 466 -30.30 13.26 -0.52
CA VAL A 466 -29.86 14.41 -1.32
C VAL A 466 -29.28 13.92 -2.65
N PRO A 467 -29.73 14.42 -3.81
CA PRO A 467 -29.31 13.92 -5.13
C PRO A 467 -27.93 14.45 -5.55
N ILE A 468 -26.91 14.16 -4.77
CA ILE A 468 -25.52 14.45 -5.11
C ILE A 468 -25.07 13.45 -6.19
N PRO A 469 -24.43 13.91 -7.28
CA PRO A 469 -23.85 12.98 -8.25
C PRO A 469 -22.83 12.08 -7.55
N THR A 470 -23.04 10.76 -7.63
CA THR A 470 -22.29 9.78 -6.86
C THR A 470 -21.79 8.63 -7.74
N LEU A 471 -20.54 8.24 -7.55
CA LEU A 471 -19.95 7.07 -8.20
C LEU A 471 -19.57 6.06 -7.14
N VAL A 472 -20.25 4.91 -7.12
CA VAL A 472 -19.92 3.80 -6.23
C VAL A 472 -19.04 2.80 -6.99
N LEU A 473 -17.87 2.51 -6.45
CA LEU A 473 -16.85 1.65 -7.04
C LEU A 473 -16.73 0.38 -6.21
N HIS A 474 -17.05 -0.75 -6.83
CA HIS A 474 -17.10 -2.06 -6.17
C HIS A 474 -16.25 -3.07 -6.95
N GLY A 475 -15.45 -3.89 -6.27
CA GLY A 475 -14.77 -5.01 -6.91
C GLY A 475 -15.51 -6.32 -6.68
N LYS A 476 -15.66 -7.07 -7.77
CA LYS A 476 -16.43 -8.32 -7.83
C LYS A 476 -15.98 -9.39 -6.84
N TYR A 477 -14.69 -9.39 -6.47
CA TYR A 477 -14.12 -10.37 -5.55
C TYR A 477 -14.01 -9.85 -4.11
N SER A 478 -14.57 -8.67 -3.82
CA SER A 478 -14.68 -8.20 -2.44
C SER A 478 -15.61 -9.13 -1.66
N VAL A 479 -15.14 -9.60 -0.50
CA VAL A 479 -15.94 -10.44 0.40
C VAL A 479 -16.67 -9.61 1.44
N GLU A 480 -16.05 -8.53 1.93
CA GLU A 480 -16.63 -7.68 2.98
C GLU A 480 -17.67 -6.68 2.45
N THR A 481 -17.69 -6.42 1.14
CA THR A 481 -18.69 -5.52 0.52
C THR A 481 -19.36 -6.21 -0.64
N SER A 482 -20.68 -6.01 -0.78
CA SER A 482 -21.48 -6.68 -1.80
C SER A 482 -21.92 -5.72 -2.91
N GLU A 483 -22.12 -6.26 -4.12
CA GLU A 483 -22.66 -5.48 -5.22
C GLU A 483 -24.10 -5.00 -4.94
N ALA A 484 -24.88 -5.80 -4.22
CA ALA A 484 -26.24 -5.44 -3.80
C ALA A 484 -26.24 -4.19 -2.91
N ASP A 485 -25.33 -4.12 -1.94
CA ASP A 485 -25.17 -2.97 -1.06
C ASP A 485 -24.65 -1.74 -1.82
N ALA A 486 -23.67 -1.91 -2.71
CA ALA A 486 -23.20 -0.84 -3.60
C ALA A 486 -24.32 -0.24 -4.46
N ARG A 487 -25.25 -1.08 -4.95
CA ARG A 487 -26.45 -0.64 -5.68
C ARG A 487 -27.46 0.05 -4.77
N ALA A 488 -27.63 -0.40 -3.53
CA ALA A 488 -28.49 0.25 -2.55
C ALA A 488 -27.97 1.65 -2.19
N ILE A 489 -26.66 1.81 -2.01
CA ILE A 489 -26.00 3.12 -1.84
C ILE A 489 -26.27 4.02 -3.03
N ALA A 490 -26.05 3.54 -4.26
CA ALA A 490 -26.32 4.33 -5.46
C ALA A 490 -27.80 4.73 -5.55
N LYS A 491 -28.73 3.82 -5.23
CA LYS A 491 -30.17 4.11 -5.22
C LYS A 491 -30.53 5.23 -4.23
N HIS A 492 -29.86 5.31 -3.08
CA HIS A 492 -30.07 6.38 -2.09
C HIS A 492 -29.81 7.78 -2.67
N TYR A 493 -28.75 7.93 -3.47
CA TYR A 493 -28.36 9.20 -4.11
C TYR A 493 -29.08 9.48 -5.45
N GLY A 494 -29.97 8.59 -5.89
CA GLY A 494 -30.88 8.82 -7.00
C GLY A 494 -30.24 8.75 -8.39
N ARG A 495 -30.90 9.38 -9.39
CA ARG A 495 -30.62 9.18 -10.83
C ARG A 495 -29.20 9.53 -11.30
N ASN A 496 -28.50 10.38 -10.57
CA ASN A 496 -27.13 10.81 -10.89
C ASN A 496 -26.07 9.93 -10.21
N ALA A 497 -26.50 8.87 -9.53
CA ALA A 497 -25.63 7.89 -8.94
C ALA A 497 -25.51 6.64 -9.82
N ARG A 498 -24.31 6.06 -9.88
CA ARG A 498 -24.07 4.81 -10.61
C ARG A 498 -23.01 3.95 -9.95
N VAL A 499 -23.07 2.65 -10.22
CA VAL A 499 -22.09 1.67 -9.77
C VAL A 499 -21.16 1.31 -10.93
N ILE A 500 -19.86 1.22 -10.67
CA ILE A 500 -18.90 0.55 -11.55
C ILE A 500 -18.36 -0.68 -10.82
N THR A 501 -18.62 -1.86 -11.38
CA THR A 501 -18.03 -3.11 -10.91
C THR A 501 -16.71 -3.39 -11.62
N PHE A 502 -15.65 -3.59 -10.84
CA PHE A 502 -14.32 -4.04 -11.27
C PHE A 502 -14.28 -5.56 -11.25
N LYS A 503 -14.01 -6.15 -12.42
CA LYS A 503 -14.23 -7.58 -12.64
C LYS A 503 -13.10 -8.44 -12.06
N ARG A 504 -11.95 -7.82 -11.76
CA ARG A 504 -10.73 -8.49 -11.28
C ARG A 504 -10.17 -7.78 -10.05
N SER A 505 -11.03 -7.20 -9.23
CA SER A 505 -10.62 -6.49 -8.03
C SER A 505 -11.41 -6.93 -6.82
N GLY A 506 -10.77 -6.85 -5.65
CA GLY A 506 -11.39 -6.86 -4.35
C GLY A 506 -11.80 -5.44 -3.97
N GLN A 507 -11.29 -4.95 -2.86
CA GLN A 507 -11.51 -3.58 -2.40
C GLN A 507 -10.52 -2.56 -2.97
N MET A 508 -9.50 -3.01 -3.72
CA MET A 508 -8.40 -2.17 -4.19
C MET A 508 -8.40 -1.91 -5.71
N PRO A 509 -9.52 -1.47 -6.33
CA PRO A 509 -9.59 -1.33 -7.79
C PRO A 509 -8.65 -0.25 -8.35
N PHE A 510 -8.21 0.71 -7.52
CA PHE A 510 -7.21 1.71 -7.88
C PHE A 510 -5.79 1.13 -7.98
N ILE A 511 -5.55 -0.09 -7.50
CA ILE A 511 -4.31 -0.84 -7.71
C ILE A 511 -4.53 -1.90 -8.80
N GLU A 512 -5.52 -2.77 -8.61
CA GLU A 512 -5.71 -3.98 -9.42
C GLU A 512 -6.22 -3.70 -10.84
N GLU A 513 -7.04 -2.65 -11.03
CA GLU A 513 -7.60 -2.25 -12.32
C GLU A 513 -7.47 -0.73 -12.56
N ASN A 514 -6.32 -0.14 -12.19
CA ASN A 514 -6.08 1.31 -12.14
C ASN A 514 -6.52 2.07 -13.41
N GLU A 515 -6.20 1.59 -14.61
CA GLU A 515 -6.56 2.29 -15.85
C GLU A 515 -8.07 2.47 -16.01
N LYS A 516 -8.84 1.41 -15.72
CA LYS A 516 -10.30 1.45 -15.74
C LYS A 516 -10.83 2.33 -14.62
N PHE A 517 -10.19 2.28 -13.45
CA PHE A 517 -10.55 3.08 -12.28
C PHE A 517 -10.41 4.58 -12.59
N VAL A 518 -9.28 4.98 -13.13
CA VAL A 518 -8.95 6.37 -13.47
C VAL A 518 -9.78 6.87 -14.64
N GLU A 519 -10.04 6.04 -15.66
CA GLU A 519 -10.95 6.41 -16.74
C GLU A 519 -12.37 6.68 -16.21
N GLY A 520 -12.87 5.81 -15.32
CA GLY A 520 -14.17 5.96 -14.67
C GLY A 520 -14.28 7.26 -13.88
N ILE A 521 -13.26 7.56 -13.07
CA ILE A 521 -13.19 8.78 -12.26
C ILE A 521 -13.07 10.02 -13.12
N ARG A 522 -12.14 10.07 -14.09
CA ARG A 522 -11.98 11.24 -14.97
C ARG A 522 -13.28 11.57 -15.70
N ARG A 523 -13.94 10.56 -16.26
CA ARG A 523 -15.23 10.74 -16.94
C ARG A 523 -16.29 11.28 -16.00
N PHE A 524 -16.30 10.83 -14.74
CA PHE A 524 -17.26 11.27 -13.74
C PHE A 524 -17.01 12.70 -13.23
N LEU A 525 -15.73 13.06 -13.02
CA LEU A 525 -15.32 14.40 -12.58
C LEU A 525 -15.41 15.46 -13.69
N GLY A 526 -15.67 15.06 -14.93
CA GLY A 526 -15.81 15.96 -16.09
C GLY A 526 -14.53 16.17 -16.91
N GLY A 527 -13.49 15.35 -16.68
CA GLY A 527 -12.23 15.41 -17.42
C GLY A 527 -12.35 14.82 -18.84
N LYS A 528 -11.71 15.47 -19.82
CA LYS A 528 -11.53 14.91 -21.18
C LYS A 528 -10.61 13.68 -21.09
N LYS A 529 -10.79 12.69 -21.98
CA LYS A 529 -9.84 11.56 -22.09
C LYS A 529 -8.43 12.12 -22.31
N ALA A 530 -7.43 11.63 -21.57
CA ALA A 530 -6.04 11.95 -21.86
C ALA A 530 -5.74 11.60 -23.32
N LYS A 531 -5.18 12.55 -24.07
CA LYS A 531 -4.72 12.31 -25.44
C LYS A 531 -3.64 11.23 -25.36
N LYS A 532 -3.91 10.02 -25.87
CA LYS A 532 -2.85 9.02 -26.08
C LYS A 532 -1.76 9.68 -26.93
N LYS A 533 -0.53 9.79 -26.40
CA LYS A 533 0.63 10.18 -27.21
C LYS A 533 0.68 9.20 -28.40
N LYS A 534 0.45 9.69 -29.63
CA LYS A 534 0.64 8.87 -30.83
C LYS A 534 2.12 8.48 -30.84
N LYS A 535 2.45 7.21 -30.62
CA LYS A 535 3.80 6.68 -30.84
C LYS A 535 4.20 7.02 -32.27
N LYS A 536 5.10 7.99 -32.45
CA LYS A 536 5.84 8.13 -33.71
C LYS A 536 6.73 6.90 -33.81
N ARG A 537 6.22 5.80 -34.38
CA ARG A 537 7.06 4.70 -34.84
C ARG A 537 8.03 5.28 -35.86
N LYS A 538 9.25 5.61 -35.42
CA LYS A 538 10.39 5.77 -36.35
C LYS A 538 10.57 4.39 -36.99
N LYS A 539 10.01 4.21 -38.20
CA LYS A 539 10.44 3.16 -39.11
C LYS A 539 11.91 3.47 -39.40
N LYS A 540 12.84 2.76 -38.77
CA LYS A 540 14.20 2.64 -39.30
C LYS A 540 14.05 1.90 -40.62
N ARG A 541 14.30 2.60 -41.73
CA ARG A 541 14.59 2.00 -43.02
C ARG A 541 16.04 1.53 -43.01
#